data_AF-A0A2B7WIG4-F1
#
_entry.id   AF-A0A2B7WIG4-F1
#
_cell.length_a   1.000
_cell.length_b   1.000
_cell.length_c   1.000
_cell.angle_alpha   90.00
_cell.angle_beta   90.00
_cell.angle_gamma   90.00
#
_symmetry.space_group_name_H-M   'P 1'
#
loop_
_entity.id
_entity.type
_entity.pdbx_description
1 polymer ?
#
loop_
_entity_poly.entity_id
_entity_poly.type
_entity_poly.pdbx_seq_one_letter_code
_entity_poly.pdbx_strand_id
1 'polypeptide(L)'
;MAQNAALFHLVPLNDVSRESLSQPDNRRFVSLSAEKALGLGLEVGFHVSSVPGRVIARLGRNGDLILQQRNISAVHVAFELHPDTLAVLLSVRAKHMSSVTVKPAKSDEEGGERENIEGD
;
A
#
# COMPACT_ATOMS: atom_id res chain seq x y z
N MET A 1 22.17 -6.35 9.89
CA MET A 1 21.81 -6.05 8.49
C MET A 1 20.29 -6.06 8.39
N ALA A 2 19.64 -4.91 8.21
CA ALA A 2 18.20 -4.87 7.95
C ALA A 2 18.04 -4.68 6.43
N GLN A 3 17.69 -5.75 5.72
CA GLN A 3 17.32 -5.65 4.31
C GLN A 3 15.95 -5.00 4.21
N ASN A 4 15.77 -4.10 3.23
CA ASN A 4 14.49 -3.58 2.76
C ASN A 4 13.42 -4.69 2.73
N ALA A 5 12.57 -4.77 3.75
CA ALA A 5 11.57 -5.84 3.87
C ALA A 5 10.26 -5.48 3.14
N ALA A 6 9.90 -4.20 3.11
CA ALA A 6 8.69 -3.71 2.46
C ALA A 6 8.92 -3.49 0.95
N LEU A 7 8.00 -4.01 0.14
CA LEU A 7 7.92 -3.73 -1.30
C LEU A 7 7.34 -2.32 -1.55
N PHE A 8 6.34 -1.95 -0.75
CA PHE A 8 5.72 -0.62 -0.76
C PHE A 8 5.01 -0.35 0.58
N HIS A 9 4.58 0.89 0.77
CA HIS A 9 3.81 1.32 1.95
C HIS A 9 2.39 1.71 1.58
N LEU A 10 1.43 1.35 2.42
CA LEU A 10 0.08 1.90 2.38
C LEU A 10 0.02 3.11 3.30
N VAL A 11 -0.01 4.29 2.69
CA VAL A 11 -0.10 5.56 3.42
C VAL A 11 -1.58 5.93 3.60
N PRO A 12 -2.05 6.14 4.84
CA PRO A 12 -3.39 6.61 5.11
C PRO A 12 -3.69 8.00 4.52
N LEU A 13 -4.81 8.14 3.81
CA LEU A 13 -5.22 9.41 3.19
C LEU A 13 -6.21 10.23 4.03
N ASN A 14 -6.83 9.62 5.04
CA ASN A 14 -7.82 10.27 5.91
C ASN A 14 -7.69 9.78 7.36
N ASP A 15 -8.30 10.50 8.30
CA ASP A 15 -8.22 10.20 9.74
C ASP A 15 -8.64 8.77 10.06
N VAL A 16 -9.71 8.31 9.43
CA VAL A 16 -10.24 6.97 9.64
C VAL A 16 -9.23 5.89 9.22
N SER A 17 -8.54 6.07 8.10
CA SER A 17 -7.46 5.16 7.69
C SER A 17 -6.21 5.29 8.58
N ARG A 18 -5.96 6.44 9.21
CA ARG A 18 -4.81 6.64 10.12
C ARG A 18 -4.93 5.80 11.39
N GLU A 19 -6.14 5.50 11.83
CA GLU A 19 -6.38 4.58 12.95
C GLU A 19 -5.74 3.21 12.74
N SER A 20 -5.55 2.78 11.49
CA SER A 20 -4.86 1.52 11.16
C SER A 20 -3.40 1.51 11.63
N LEU A 21 -2.72 2.66 11.70
CA LEU A 21 -1.33 2.76 12.17
C LEU A 21 -1.21 2.57 13.69
N SER A 22 -2.29 2.85 14.42
CA SER A 22 -2.34 2.71 15.88
C SER A 22 -2.82 1.33 16.32
N GLN A 23 -3.18 0.44 15.39
CA GLN A 23 -3.62 -0.91 15.70
C GLN A 23 -2.45 -1.73 16.29
N PRO A 24 -2.63 -2.37 17.46
CA PRO A 24 -1.57 -3.16 18.11
C PRO A 24 -0.95 -4.22 17.19
N ASP A 25 -1.79 -4.90 16.41
CA ASP A 25 -1.36 -5.97 15.50
C ASP A 25 -0.57 -5.43 14.30
N ASN A 26 -0.87 -4.21 13.87
CA ASN A 26 -0.16 -3.55 12.78
C ASN A 26 1.16 -2.92 13.21
N ARG A 27 1.38 -2.67 14.51
CA ARG A 27 2.50 -1.87 15.03
C ARG A 27 3.87 -2.31 14.52
N ARG A 28 4.06 -3.63 14.33
CA ARG A 28 5.32 -4.21 13.83
C ARG A 28 5.56 -3.99 12.33
N PHE A 29 4.54 -3.56 11.60
CA PHE A 29 4.54 -3.28 10.17
C PHE A 29 4.34 -1.79 9.89
N VAL A 30 4.52 -0.91 10.88
CA VAL A 30 4.45 0.54 10.69
C VAL A 30 5.87 1.09 10.58
N SER A 31 6.17 1.76 9.48
CA SER A 31 7.44 2.46 9.30
C SER A 31 7.28 3.70 8.42
N LEU A 32 8.35 4.49 8.31
CA LEU A 32 8.36 5.67 7.47
C LEU A 32 8.32 5.26 6.00
N SER A 33 7.38 5.85 5.24
CA SER A 33 7.32 5.74 3.79
C SER A 33 8.64 6.16 3.14
N ALA A 34 8.99 5.53 2.03
CA ALA A 34 10.14 5.94 1.20
C ALA A 34 10.03 7.42 0.81
N GLU A 35 8.82 7.87 0.50
CA GLU A 35 8.50 9.27 0.34
C GLU A 35 8.20 9.87 1.73
N LYS A 36 9.25 10.40 2.37
CA LYS A 36 9.19 10.91 3.75
C LYS A 36 8.10 11.94 3.98
N ALA A 37 7.76 12.72 2.95
CA ALA A 37 6.69 13.73 2.99
C ALA A 37 5.31 13.11 3.29
N LEU A 38 5.10 11.84 2.93
CA LEU A 38 3.86 11.11 3.18
C LEU A 38 3.76 10.57 4.61
N GLY A 39 4.86 10.55 5.37
CA GLY A 39 4.89 10.13 6.77
C GLY A 39 4.87 8.61 6.97
N LEU A 40 4.16 8.14 7.99
CA LEU A 40 4.09 6.73 8.36
C LEU A 40 3.10 5.97 7.46
N GLY A 41 3.45 4.74 7.11
CA GLY A 41 2.58 3.82 6.38
C GLY A 41 2.69 2.39 6.89
N LEU A 42 1.76 1.56 6.45
CA LEU A 42 1.82 0.12 6.66
C LEU A 42 2.72 -0.51 5.61
N GLU A 43 3.75 -1.21 6.04
CA GLU A 43 4.59 -2.02 5.19
C GLU A 43 3.77 -3.12 4.52
N VAL A 44 4.02 -3.32 3.23
CA VAL A 44 3.53 -4.48 2.48
C VAL A 44 4.73 -5.18 1.89
N GLY A 45 4.93 -6.44 2.28
CA GLY A 45 6.05 -7.27 1.85
C GLY A 45 5.86 -8.71 2.31
N PHE A 46 6.73 -9.62 1.86
CA PHE A 46 6.62 -11.05 2.18
C PHE A 46 6.73 -11.36 3.68
N HIS A 47 7.34 -10.47 4.47
CA HIS A 47 7.42 -10.59 5.93
C HIS A 47 6.09 -10.32 6.64
N VAL A 48 5.13 -9.70 5.95
CA VAL A 48 3.80 -9.37 6.48
C VAL A 48 2.87 -10.57 6.37
N SER A 49 2.95 -11.32 5.28
CA SER A 49 2.07 -12.46 5.03
C SER A 49 2.19 -13.53 6.12
N SER A 50 1.06 -13.95 6.69
CA SER A 50 1.01 -15.15 7.54
C SER A 50 0.84 -16.45 6.75
N VAL A 51 0.71 -16.37 5.42
CA VAL A 51 0.53 -17.53 4.54
C VAL A 51 1.67 -17.62 3.52
N PRO A 52 2.29 -18.81 3.36
CA PRO A 52 3.36 -18.97 2.38
C PRO A 52 2.84 -18.91 0.95
N GLY A 53 3.72 -18.57 0.02
CA GLY A 53 3.45 -18.59 -1.42
C GLY A 53 3.31 -17.21 -2.01
N ARG A 54 2.26 -17.01 -2.82
CA ARG A 54 2.09 -15.80 -3.67
C ARG A 54 1.37 -14.65 -2.98
N VAL A 55 0.78 -14.88 -1.82
CA VAL A 55 0.09 -13.82 -1.05
C VAL A 55 1.15 -13.01 -0.30
N ILE A 56 1.18 -11.71 -0.56
CA ILE A 56 2.11 -10.76 0.07
C ILE A 56 1.50 -10.22 1.36
N ALA A 57 0.23 -9.82 1.33
CA ALA A 57 -0.49 -9.37 2.53
C ALA A 57 -2.00 -9.38 2.28
N ARG A 58 -2.78 -9.77 3.28
CA ARG A 58 -4.24 -9.66 3.31
C ARG A 58 -4.65 -8.51 4.22
N LEU A 59 -5.57 -7.69 3.77
CA LEU A 59 -6.10 -6.57 4.53
C LEU A 59 -7.54 -6.83 4.91
N GLY A 60 -7.90 -6.61 6.17
CA GLY A 60 -9.28 -6.71 6.62
C GLY A 60 -9.40 -6.78 8.14
N ARG A 61 -10.60 -7.10 8.64
CA ARG A 61 -10.82 -7.24 10.09
C ARG A 61 -10.06 -8.44 10.70
N ASN A 62 -9.67 -9.41 9.89
CA ASN A 62 -8.93 -10.60 10.28
C ASN A 62 -7.90 -10.96 9.19
N GLY A 63 -7.18 -9.93 8.72
CA GLY A 63 -6.11 -10.05 7.73
C GLY A 63 -4.73 -10.14 8.38
N ASP A 64 -3.70 -10.07 7.54
CA ASP A 64 -2.31 -9.87 7.98
C ASP A 64 -2.09 -8.41 8.41
N LEU A 65 -2.77 -7.48 7.75
CA LEU A 65 -2.89 -6.07 8.14
C LEU A 65 -4.34 -5.78 8.53
N ILE A 66 -4.52 -5.30 9.76
CA ILE A 66 -5.82 -5.12 10.39
C ILE A 66 -6.43 -3.76 10.05
N LEU A 67 -7.65 -3.80 9.53
CA LEU A 67 -8.48 -2.62 9.29
C LEU A 67 -9.76 -2.74 10.14
N GLN A 68 -9.81 -2.01 11.27
CA GLN A 68 -10.93 -2.08 12.21
C GLN A 68 -12.08 -1.14 11.83
N GLN A 69 -12.78 -1.44 10.73
CA GLN A 69 -14.03 -0.75 10.40
C GLN A 69 -15.18 -1.74 10.21
N ARG A 70 -16.39 -1.33 10.59
CA ARG A 70 -17.59 -2.19 10.55
C ARG A 70 -17.95 -2.66 9.14
N ASN A 71 -17.67 -1.86 8.12
CA ASN A 71 -17.96 -2.14 6.71
C ASN A 71 -16.83 -2.91 6.00
N ILE A 72 -15.75 -3.27 6.70
CA ILE A 72 -14.64 -4.01 6.12
C ILE A 72 -14.88 -5.53 6.26
N SER A 73 -14.60 -6.31 5.21
CA SER A 73 -14.70 -7.77 5.27
C SER A 73 -13.58 -8.39 6.14
N ALA A 74 -13.73 -9.65 6.55
CA ALA A 74 -12.68 -10.36 7.30
C ALA A 74 -11.34 -10.32 6.53
N VAL A 75 -11.39 -10.62 5.24
CA VAL A 75 -10.38 -10.25 4.25
C VAL A 75 -11.08 -9.43 3.18
N HIS A 76 -10.72 -8.16 3.05
CA HIS A 76 -11.33 -7.21 2.13
C HIS A 76 -10.57 -7.14 0.82
N VAL A 77 -9.24 -7.01 0.90
CA VAL A 77 -8.34 -7.10 -0.25
C VAL A 77 -7.13 -7.94 0.09
N ALA A 78 -6.44 -8.41 -0.94
CA ALA A 78 -5.14 -9.06 -0.81
C ALA A 78 -4.18 -8.52 -1.87
N PHE A 79 -2.92 -8.40 -1.50
CA PHE A 79 -1.82 -8.20 -2.43
C PHE A 79 -1.18 -9.55 -2.75
N GLU A 80 -1.04 -9.85 -4.03
CA GLU A 80 -0.57 -11.14 -4.51
C GLU A 80 0.40 -10.97 -5.67
N LEU A 81 1.35 -11.89 -5.85
CA LEU A 81 2.15 -11.93 -7.07
C LEU A 81 1.42 -12.66 -8.19
N HIS A 82 1.35 -12.03 -9.36
CA HIS A 82 1.00 -12.71 -10.59
C HIS A 82 2.01 -13.85 -10.86
N PRO A 83 1.57 -15.08 -11.21
CA PRO A 83 2.44 -16.24 -11.40
C PRO A 83 3.60 -16.01 -12.36
N ASP A 84 3.31 -15.39 -13.50
CA ASP A 84 4.28 -15.32 -14.60
C ASP A 84 5.00 -13.98 -14.68
N THR A 85 4.28 -12.86 -14.51
CA THR A 85 4.84 -11.51 -14.64
C THR A 85 5.47 -10.98 -13.36
N LEU A 86 5.21 -11.63 -12.22
CA LEU A 86 5.61 -11.17 -10.88
C LEU A 86 5.11 -9.75 -10.55
N ALA A 87 4.08 -9.28 -11.25
CA ALA A 87 3.42 -8.04 -10.91
C ALA A 87 2.64 -8.20 -9.59
N VAL A 88 2.61 -7.16 -8.77
CA VAL A 88 1.73 -7.12 -7.59
C VAL A 88 0.30 -6.86 -8.05
N LEU A 89 -0.58 -7.79 -7.76
CA LEU A 89 -2.02 -7.73 -8.01
C LEU A 89 -2.74 -7.29 -6.73
N LEU A 90 -3.69 -6.37 -6.88
CA LEU A 90 -4.67 -6.04 -5.85
C LEU A 90 -5.95 -6.85 -6.08
N SER A 91 -6.15 -7.91 -5.30
CA SER A 91 -7.31 -8.80 -5.39
C SER A 91 -8.40 -8.38 -4.40
N VAL A 92 -9.57 -7.99 -4.89
CA VAL A 92 -10.74 -7.69 -4.03
C VAL A 92 -11.41 -9.00 -3.59
N ARG A 93 -11.49 -9.22 -2.28
CA ARG A 93 -12.07 -10.44 -1.66
C ARG A 93 -13.33 -10.16 -0.82
N ALA A 94 -13.76 -8.91 -0.74
CA ALA A 94 -14.94 -8.50 0.01
C ALA A 94 -16.24 -9.08 -0.60
N LYS A 95 -17.15 -9.56 0.27
CA LYS A 95 -18.46 -10.11 -0.15
C LYS A 95 -19.45 -9.03 -0.59
N HIS A 96 -19.37 -7.86 0.01
CA HIS A 96 -20.15 -6.69 -0.37
C HIS A 96 -19.20 -5.71 -1.04
N MET A 97 -19.40 -5.47 -2.33
CA MET A 97 -18.55 -4.57 -3.10
C MET A 97 -18.68 -3.15 -2.57
N SER A 98 -17.66 -2.69 -1.84
CA SER A 98 -17.31 -1.27 -1.84
C SER A 98 -16.36 -1.03 -3.01
N SER A 99 -16.62 0.01 -3.80
CA SER A 99 -15.76 0.39 -4.92
C SER A 99 -14.33 0.65 -4.44
N VAL A 100 -13.35 0.00 -5.05
CA VAL A 100 -11.93 0.33 -4.88
C VAL A 100 -11.53 1.23 -6.03
N THR A 101 -11.19 2.48 -5.72
CA THR A 101 -10.73 3.46 -6.73
C THR A 101 -9.21 3.49 -6.71
N VAL A 102 -8.60 3.11 -7.82
CA VAL A 102 -7.15 3.25 -8.06
C VAL A 102 -6.95 4.44 -9.00
N LYS A 103 -6.08 5.37 -8.63
CA LYS A 103 -5.63 6.45 -9.51
C LYS A 103 -4.16 6.21 -9.81
N PRO A 104 -3.73 6.16 -11.09
CA PRO A 104 -2.32 6.19 -11.42
C PRO A 104 -1.67 7.41 -10.77
N ALA A 105 -0.49 7.24 -10.17
CA ALA A 105 0.34 8.39 -9.82
C ALA A 105 0.62 9.16 -11.12
N LYS A 106 0.51 10.49 -11.09
CA LYS A 106 1.01 11.30 -12.20
C LYS A 106 2.52 11.06 -12.25
N SER A 107 3.01 10.54 -13.37
CA SER A 107 4.45 10.50 -13.63
C SER A 107 4.91 11.95 -13.76
N ASP A 108 5.87 12.37 -12.93
CA ASP A 108 6.54 13.67 -13.00
C ASP A 108 7.47 13.77 -14.22
N GLU A 109 6.95 13.44 -15.41
CA GLU A 109 7.61 13.72 -16.68
C GLU A 109 6.83 14.83 -17.40
N GLU A 110 6.99 16.06 -16.90
CA GLU A 110 6.83 17.26 -17.71
C GLU A 110 8.22 17.92 -17.84
N GLY A 111 8.95 17.44 -18.84
CA GLY A 111 10.19 18.06 -19.29
C GLY A 111 9.90 19.21 -20.25
N GLY A 112 10.45 20.38 -19.92
CA GLY A 112 11.18 21.22 -20.87
C GLY A 112 10.40 22.33 -21.58
N GLU A 113 10.44 23.53 -21.01
CA GLU A 113 10.60 24.75 -21.79
C GLU A 113 12.00 25.31 -21.49
N ARG A 114 12.93 25.11 -22.43
CA ARG A 114 14.13 25.94 -22.53
C ARG A 114 13.66 27.27 -23.10
N GLU A 115 13.54 28.29 -22.26
CA GLU A 115 13.39 29.65 -22.76
C GLU A 115 14.73 30.06 -23.39
N ASN A 116 14.70 30.34 -24.69
CA ASN A 116 15.86 30.74 -25.47
C ASN A 116 16.39 32.08 -24.95
N ILE A 117 17.70 32.11 -24.70
CA ILE A 117 18.45 33.35 -24.54
C ILE A 117 18.63 33.91 -25.96
N GLU A 118 17.86 34.95 -26.32
CA GLU A 118 18.25 35.86 -27.40
C GLU A 118 18.81 37.13 -26.77
N GLY A 119 20.08 37.38 -27.07
CA GLY A 119 20.72 38.66 -26.80
C GLY A 119 20.52 39.61 -27.97
N ASP A 120 20.44 40.90 -27.65
CA ASP A 120 21.13 42.00 -28.34
C ASP A 120 21.42 43.10 -27.32
#